data_AF-A0A410Q6T8-F1
#
_entry.id   AF-A0A410Q6T8-F1
#
_cell.length_a   1.000
_cell.length_b   1.000
_cell.length_c   1.000
_cell.angle_alpha   90.00
_cell.angle_beta   90.00
_cell.angle_gamma   90.00
#
_symmetry.space_group_name_H-M   'P 1'
#
loop_
_entity.id
_entity.type
_entity.pdbx_description
1 polymer ?
#
loop_
_entity_poly.entity_id
_entity_poly.type
_entity_poly.pdbx_seq_one_letter_code
_entity_poly.pdbx_strand_id
1 'polypeptide(L)'
;MQKKQVKILLILIQTLLIGMQFLPVGMAASSTPGDKEPLSVFGMIHRYAGMGFSNNALVYLLLSCLLPILTAFLLIFLRERYNFGMAACLSAFYMLAAACFFTAAKRKMVDSVAMTGLHYFIILVSLLSLALAAWGFCICVPSSKET
;
A
#
# COMPACT_ATOMS: atom_id res chain seq x y z
N MET A 1 16.51 -17.21 -6.01
CA MET A 1 16.43 -16.41 -4.77
C MET A 1 16.25 -17.35 -3.58
N GLN A 2 17.04 -17.20 -2.52
CA GLN A 2 16.84 -17.96 -1.29
C GLN A 2 15.65 -17.39 -0.49
N LYS A 3 14.94 -18.23 0.27
CA LYS A 3 13.76 -17.85 1.08
C LYS A 3 14.03 -16.63 1.99
N LYS A 4 15.21 -16.57 2.60
CA LYS A 4 15.68 -15.43 3.42
C LYS A 4 15.72 -14.11 2.63
N GLN A 5 16.17 -14.15 1.37
CA GLN A 5 16.25 -12.96 0.51
C GLN A 5 14.84 -12.44 0.16
N VAL A 6 13.90 -13.34 -0.14
CA VAL A 6 12.50 -12.97 -0.41
C VAL A 6 11.87 -12.31 0.82
N LYS A 7 12.08 -12.88 2.01
CA LYS A 7 11.60 -12.30 3.27
C LYS A 7 12.16 -10.90 3.53
N ILE A 8 13.48 -10.71 3.37
CA ILE A 8 14.11 -9.40 3.54
C ILE A 8 13.53 -8.39 2.54
N LEU A 9 13.41 -8.79 1.27
CA LEU A 9 12.86 -7.91 0.23
C LEU A 9 11.40 -7.51 0.53
N LEU A 10 10.57 -8.45 0.99
CA LEU A 10 9.20 -8.14 1.39
C LEU A 10 9.15 -7.14 2.54
N ILE A 11 9.99 -7.28 3.57
CA ILE A 11 10.06 -6.32 4.67
C ILE A 11 10.45 -4.93 4.16
N LEU A 12 11.46 -4.85 3.27
CA LEU A 12 11.87 -3.59 2.65
C LEU A 12 10.74 -2.96 1.84
N ILE A 13 9.95 -3.76 1.11
CA ILE A 13 8.78 -3.28 0.38
C ILE A 13 7.71 -2.74 1.33
N GLN A 14 7.43 -3.41 2.46
CA GLN A 14 6.47 -2.91 3.43
C GLN A 14 6.92 -1.58 4.04
N THR A 15 8.21 -1.46 4.39
CA THR A 15 8.80 -0.19 4.86
C THR A 15 8.70 0.90 3.80
N LEU A 16 8.96 0.58 2.54
CA LEU A 16 8.81 1.51 1.42
C LEU A 16 7.37 1.98 1.26
N LEU A 17 6.38 1.09 1.35
CA LEU A 17 4.96 1.42 1.28
C LEU A 17 4.53 2.38 2.40
N ILE A 18 5.07 2.22 3.62
CA ILE A 18 4.84 3.16 4.73
C ILE A 18 5.48 4.51 4.40
N GLY A 19 6.73 4.53 3.91
CA GLY A 19 7.44 5.75 3.54
C GLY A 19 6.74 6.53 2.43
N MET A 20 6.14 5.84 1.46
CA MET A 20 5.40 6.45 0.35
C MET A 20 4.17 7.24 0.80
N GLN A 21 3.62 6.99 2.00
CA GLN A 21 2.48 7.75 2.50
C GLN A 21 2.80 9.23 2.76
N PHE A 22 4.08 9.53 2.99
CA PHE A 22 4.56 10.89 3.23
C PHE A 22 4.90 11.65 1.94
N LEU A 23 4.95 10.96 0.80
CA LEU A 23 5.31 11.55 -0.48
C LEU A 23 4.12 12.25 -1.15
N PRO A 24 4.37 13.30 -1.95
CA PRO A 24 3.31 14.08 -2.59
C PRO A 24 2.63 13.30 -3.71
N VAL A 25 1.38 12.88 -3.48
CA VAL A 25 0.55 12.12 -4.42
C VAL A 25 -0.45 13.02 -5.18
N GLY A 26 -0.62 14.27 -4.73
CA GLY A 26 -1.41 15.28 -5.41
C GLY A 26 -0.85 16.68 -5.23
N MET A 27 -1.40 17.63 -5.98
CA MET A 27 -1.14 19.05 -5.86
C MET A 27 -2.48 19.75 -5.67
N ALA A 28 -2.66 20.44 -4.54
CA ALA A 28 -3.85 21.24 -4.27
C ALA A 28 -3.65 22.70 -4.71
N ALA A 29 -4.75 23.38 -5.00
CA ALA A 29 -4.71 24.84 -5.16
C ALA A 29 -4.31 25.48 -3.81
N SER A 30 -3.26 26.31 -3.82
CA SER A 30 -2.82 27.02 -2.63
C SER A 30 -3.59 28.33 -2.46
N SER A 31 -3.51 28.92 -1.27
CA SER A 31 -4.01 30.27 -0.97
C SER A 31 -3.22 31.38 -1.69
N THR A 32 -2.08 31.07 -2.28
CA THR A 32 -1.25 32.02 -3.03
C THR A 32 -1.57 31.91 -4.53
N PRO A 33 -1.92 33.02 -5.21
CA PRO A 33 -2.21 32.99 -6.65
C PRO A 33 -1.01 32.44 -7.44
N GLY A 34 -1.24 31.34 -8.16
CA GLY A 34 -0.23 30.69 -9.01
C GLY A 34 0.56 29.56 -8.35
N ASP A 35 0.47 29.39 -7.04
CA ASP A 35 1.22 28.36 -6.31
C ASP A 35 0.39 27.09 -6.08
N LYS A 36 1.05 25.93 -6.19
CA LYS A 36 0.43 24.62 -5.97
C LYS A 36 1.03 23.98 -4.72
N GLU A 37 0.18 23.57 -3.80
CA GLU A 37 0.62 22.95 -2.55
C GLU A 37 0.75 21.42 -2.73
N PRO A 38 1.93 20.82 -2.50
CA PRO A 38 2.10 19.38 -2.58
C PRO A 38 1.33 18.68 -1.46
N LEU A 39 0.50 17.72 -1.85
CA LEU A 39 -0.38 16.98 -0.95
C LEU A 39 0.14 15.55 -0.80
N SER A 40 0.58 15.19 0.41
CA SER A 40 0.94 13.81 0.75
C SER A 40 -0.27 12.87 0.74
N VAL A 41 -0.07 11.56 0.88
CA VAL A 41 -1.21 10.62 0.92
C VAL A 41 -2.07 10.90 2.15
N PHE A 42 -1.47 11.22 3.30
CA PHE A 42 -2.21 11.65 4.48
C PHE A 42 -2.97 12.97 4.25
N GLY A 43 -2.35 13.95 3.59
CA GLY A 43 -3.02 15.19 3.22
C GLY A 43 -4.22 14.95 2.29
N MET A 44 -4.09 13.99 1.37
CA MET A 44 -5.15 13.56 0.48
C MET A 44 -6.30 12.90 1.23
N ILE A 45 -6.00 12.00 2.18
CA ILE A 45 -7.00 11.38 3.04
C ILE A 45 -7.76 12.43 3.85
N HIS A 46 -7.04 13.37 4.47
CA HIS A 46 -7.65 14.44 5.25
C HIS A 46 -8.57 15.31 4.40
N ARG A 47 -8.12 15.71 3.20
CA ARG A 47 -8.94 16.49 2.27
C ARG A 47 -10.16 15.69 1.78
N TYR A 48 -10.01 14.38 1.57
CA TYR A 48 -11.13 13.50 1.20
C TYR A 48 -12.18 13.42 2.29
N ALA A 49 -11.74 13.34 3.55
CA ALA A 49 -12.62 13.41 4.72
C ALA A 49 -13.37 14.75 4.78
N GLY A 50 -12.66 15.86 4.53
CA GLY A 50 -13.24 17.21 4.50
C GLY A 50 -14.31 17.43 3.41
N MET A 51 -14.31 16.62 2.35
CA MET A 51 -15.35 16.65 1.30
C MET A 51 -16.60 15.82 1.66
N GLY A 52 -16.72 15.35 2.90
CA GLY A 52 -17.87 14.59 3.39
C GLY A 52 -17.71 13.06 3.34
N PHE A 53 -16.53 12.54 2.96
CA PHE A 53 -16.24 11.10 2.90
C PHE A 53 -15.39 10.60 4.08
N SER A 54 -15.64 11.13 5.28
CA SER A 54 -14.84 10.86 6.50
C SER A 54 -14.68 9.38 6.82
N ASN A 55 -15.76 8.59 6.76
CA ASN A 55 -15.71 7.15 7.06
C ASN A 55 -14.81 6.40 6.08
N ASN A 56 -14.90 6.68 4.79
CA ASN A 56 -14.07 6.03 3.76
C ASN A 56 -12.60 6.44 3.91
N ALA A 57 -12.35 7.72 4.21
CA ALA A 57 -11.02 8.23 4.49
C ALA A 57 -10.39 7.55 5.71
N LEU A 58 -11.15 7.40 6.80
CA LEU A 58 -10.71 6.73 8.02
C LEU A 58 -10.39 5.26 7.77
N VAL A 59 -11.27 4.53 7.06
CA VAL A 59 -11.02 3.12 6.71
C VAL A 59 -9.72 3.00 5.92
N TYR A 60 -9.53 3.82 4.89
CA TYR A 60 -8.28 3.75 4.11
C TYR A 60 -7.05 4.15 4.94
N LEU A 61 -7.15 5.15 5.81
CA LEU A 61 -6.08 5.53 6.74
C LEU A 61 -5.64 4.36 7.63
N LEU A 62 -6.61 3.67 8.23
CA LEU A 62 -6.32 2.51 9.08
C LEU A 62 -5.68 1.39 8.26
N LEU A 63 -6.23 1.05 7.09
CA LEU A 63 -5.70 -0.01 6.26
C LEU A 63 -4.29 0.32 5.73
N SER A 64 -4.05 1.57 5.34
CA SER A 64 -2.79 1.99 4.74
C SER A 64 -1.62 1.99 5.73
N CYS A 65 -1.91 2.19 7.02
CA CYS A 65 -0.93 2.06 8.10
C CYS A 65 -0.84 0.63 8.65
N LEU A 66 -1.98 -0.01 8.95
CA LEU A 66 -1.99 -1.30 9.67
C LEU A 66 -1.54 -2.46 8.80
N LEU A 67 -1.94 -2.53 7.53
CA LEU A 67 -1.66 -3.70 6.69
C LEU A 67 -0.16 -3.88 6.41
N PRO A 68 0.64 -2.84 6.09
CA PRO A 68 2.08 -3.00 5.91
C PRO A 68 2.80 -3.39 7.20
N ILE A 69 2.42 -2.79 8.33
CA ILE A 69 2.99 -3.10 9.65
C ILE A 69 2.69 -4.55 10.03
N LEU A 70 1.43 -4.96 9.90
CA LEU A 70 1.01 -6.33 10.18
C LEU A 70 1.73 -7.31 9.26
N THR A 71 1.87 -7.00 7.96
CA THR A 71 2.59 -7.86 7.02
C THR A 71 4.06 -8.05 7.43
N ALA A 72 4.76 -6.97 7.78
CA ALA A 72 6.15 -7.04 8.25
C ALA A 72 6.27 -7.84 9.55
N PHE A 73 5.35 -7.64 10.50
CA PHE A 73 5.29 -8.37 11.76
C PHE A 73 5.06 -9.87 11.53
N LEU A 74 4.06 -10.26 10.75
CA LEU A 74 3.76 -11.66 10.45
C LEU A 74 4.91 -12.36 9.73
N LEU A 75 5.63 -11.64 8.85
CA LEU A 75 6.83 -12.17 8.21
C LEU A 75 7.93 -12.53 9.21
N ILE A 76 8.05 -11.80 10.32
CA ILE A 76 9.04 -12.04 11.38
C ILE A 76 8.63 -13.20 12.28
N PHE A 77 7.37 -13.21 12.74
CA PHE A 77 6.93 -14.08 13.85
C PHE A 77 6.25 -15.41 13.44
N LEU A 78 5.67 -15.53 12.24
CA LEU A 78 5.00 -16.78 11.83
C LEU A 78 5.95 -17.82 11.23
N ARG A 79 5.53 -19.08 11.34
CA ARG A 79 6.15 -20.24 10.69
C ARG A 79 6.20 -20.04 9.17
N GLU A 80 7.31 -20.46 8.55
CA GLU A 80 7.75 -20.07 7.20
C GLU A 80 6.81 -20.33 6.02
N ARG A 81 5.72 -21.09 6.16
CA ARG A 81 4.75 -21.29 5.07
C ARG A 81 3.54 -20.38 5.23
N TYR A 82 3.08 -20.20 6.46
CA TYR A 82 1.93 -19.35 6.77
C TYR A 82 2.26 -17.86 6.64
N ASN A 83 3.51 -17.48 6.87
CA ASN A 83 3.96 -16.08 6.75
C ASN A 83 3.82 -15.53 5.32
N PHE A 84 4.22 -16.27 4.28
CA PHE A 84 4.15 -15.83 2.88
C PHE A 84 2.72 -15.83 2.34
N GLY A 85 1.91 -16.83 2.73
CA GLY A 85 0.48 -16.84 2.38
C GLY A 85 -0.26 -15.65 2.97
N MET A 86 -0.08 -15.39 4.26
CA MET A 86 -0.68 -14.21 4.92
C MET A 86 -0.15 -12.90 4.34
N ALA A 87 1.15 -12.80 4.05
CA ALA A 87 1.73 -11.62 3.42
C ALA A 87 1.14 -11.35 2.03
N ALA A 88 0.85 -12.40 1.25
CA ALA A 88 0.17 -12.27 -0.03
C ALA A 88 -1.26 -11.74 0.16
N CYS A 89 -2.04 -12.33 1.06
CA CYS A 89 -3.41 -11.88 1.34
C CYS A 89 -3.47 -10.42 1.80
N LEU A 90 -2.61 -10.03 2.76
CA LEU A 90 -2.56 -8.66 3.26
C LEU A 90 -2.09 -7.66 2.19
N SER A 91 -1.11 -8.03 1.37
CA SER A 91 -0.64 -7.18 0.26
C SER A 91 -1.71 -7.01 -0.82
N ALA A 92 -2.47 -8.07 -1.14
CA ALA A 92 -3.61 -7.98 -2.05
C ALA A 92 -4.71 -7.05 -1.50
N PHE A 93 -5.02 -7.16 -0.20
CA PHE A 93 -6.02 -6.31 0.43
C PHE A 93 -5.59 -4.84 0.48
N TYR A 94 -4.31 -4.57 0.78
CA TYR A 94 -3.74 -3.23 0.71
C TYR A 94 -3.81 -2.66 -0.71
N MET A 95 -3.42 -3.45 -1.72
CA MET A 95 -3.48 -3.05 -3.13
C MET A 95 -4.91 -2.66 -3.54
N LEU A 96 -5.90 -3.47 -3.17
CA LEU A 96 -7.31 -3.20 -3.45
C LEU A 96 -7.76 -1.91 -2.76
N ALA A 97 -7.47 -1.76 -1.46
CA ALA A 97 -7.81 -0.56 -0.70
C ALA A 97 -7.20 0.70 -1.33
N ALA A 98 -5.92 0.66 -1.72
CA ALA A 98 -5.23 1.75 -2.39
C ALA A 98 -5.85 2.07 -3.76
N ALA A 99 -6.12 1.07 -4.59
CA ALA A 99 -6.73 1.26 -5.89
C ALA A 99 -8.15 1.88 -5.78
N CYS A 100 -8.95 1.40 -4.84
CA CYS A 100 -10.28 1.94 -4.56
C CYS A 100 -10.21 3.39 -4.07
N PHE A 101 -9.37 3.68 -3.08
CA PHE A 101 -9.23 5.02 -2.53
C PHE A 101 -8.72 6.02 -3.57
N PHE A 102 -7.61 5.73 -4.25
CA PHE A 102 -7.05 6.68 -5.22
C PHE A 102 -7.95 6.90 -6.43
N THR A 103 -8.70 5.86 -6.85
CA THR A 103 -9.71 6.02 -7.91
C THR A 103 -10.88 6.89 -7.46
N ALA A 104 -11.36 6.70 -6.24
CA ALA A 104 -12.41 7.52 -5.66
C ALA A 104 -11.94 8.97 -5.46
N ALA A 105 -10.74 9.18 -4.91
CA ALA A 105 -10.13 10.48 -4.71
C ALA A 105 -9.93 11.21 -6.05
N LYS A 106 -9.38 10.53 -7.08
CA LYS A 106 -9.22 11.09 -8.43
C LYS A 106 -10.54 11.57 -9.03
N ARG A 107 -11.62 10.81 -8.85
CA ARG A 107 -12.95 11.19 -9.37
C ARG A 107 -13.62 12.31 -8.58
N LYS A 108 -13.44 12.33 -7.26
CA LYS A 108 -14.15 13.27 -6.37
C LYS A 108 -13.38 14.56 -6.11
N MET A 109 -12.07 14.59 -6.37
CA MET A 109 -11.21 15.76 -6.17
C MET A 109 -10.71 16.38 -7.47
N VAL A 110 -11.25 16.00 -8.63
CA VAL A 110 -10.72 16.44 -9.94
C VAL A 110 -10.61 17.97 -10.07
N ASP A 111 -11.55 18.70 -9.45
CA ASP A 111 -11.61 20.16 -9.47
C ASP A 111 -10.77 20.83 -8.36
N SER A 112 -10.22 20.05 -7.43
CA SER A 112 -9.53 20.56 -6.24
C SER A 112 -8.09 20.07 -6.07
N VAL A 113 -7.74 18.93 -6.66
CA VAL A 113 -6.44 18.27 -6.52
C VAL A 113 -6.03 17.61 -7.84
N ALA A 114 -4.85 17.98 -8.35
CA ALA A 114 -4.23 17.30 -9.48
C ALA A 114 -3.32 16.16 -8.98
N MET A 115 -3.59 14.91 -9.39
CA MET A 115 -2.83 13.73 -8.95
C MET A 115 -1.47 13.61 -9.66
N THR A 116 -0.39 13.30 -8.93
CA THR A 116 1.00 13.31 -9.44
C THR A 116 1.51 11.95 -9.96
N GLY A 117 0.61 11.02 -10.28
CA GLY A 117 0.97 9.66 -10.77
C GLY A 117 1.58 8.72 -9.73
N LEU A 118 2.06 9.23 -8.60
CA LEU A 118 2.62 8.45 -7.48
C LEU A 118 1.67 7.36 -6.95
N HIS A 119 0.36 7.59 -7.01
CA HIS A 119 -0.65 6.60 -6.63
C HIS A 119 -0.55 5.31 -7.45
N TYR A 120 -0.23 5.39 -8.75
CA TYR A 120 0.02 4.21 -9.58
C TYR A 120 1.27 3.46 -9.13
N PHE A 121 2.30 4.19 -8.67
CA PHE A 121 3.52 3.59 -8.15
C PHE A 121 3.27 2.84 -6.85
N ILE A 122 2.47 3.40 -5.93
CA ILE A 122 2.05 2.71 -4.69
C ILE A 122 1.32 1.40 -5.03
N ILE A 123 0.39 1.43 -5.98
CA ILE A 123 -0.34 0.24 -6.44
C ILE A 123 0.63 -0.77 -7.05
N LEU A 124 1.55 -0.34 -7.91
CA LEU A 124 2.55 -1.22 -8.53
C LEU A 124 3.45 -1.90 -7.50
N VAL A 125 3.94 -1.15 -6.51
CA VAL A 125 4.77 -1.69 -5.42
C VAL A 125 3.98 -2.70 -4.58
N SER A 126 2.70 -2.43 -4.31
CA SER A 126 1.84 -3.40 -3.61
C SER A 126 1.58 -4.68 -4.42
N LEU A 127 1.45 -4.57 -5.74
CA LEU A 127 1.34 -5.72 -6.65
C LEU A 127 2.63 -6.54 -6.68
N LEU A 128 3.80 -5.89 -6.69
CA LEU A 128 5.09 -6.56 -6.58
C LEU A 128 5.24 -7.29 -5.24
N SER A 129 4.77 -6.68 -4.14
CA SER A 129 4.73 -7.31 -2.83
C SER A 129 3.89 -8.59 -2.84
N LEU A 130 2.68 -8.52 -3.43
CA LEU A 130 1.81 -9.67 -3.62
C LEU A 130 2.49 -10.78 -4.44
N ALA A 131 3.09 -10.44 -5.58
CA ALA A 131 3.76 -11.41 -6.45
C ALA A 131 4.95 -12.09 -5.74
N LEU A 132 5.76 -11.32 -5.01
CA LEU A 132 6.88 -11.85 -4.23
C LEU A 132 6.42 -12.74 -3.07
N ALA A 133 5.34 -12.38 -2.39
CA ALA A 133 4.77 -13.19 -1.32
C ALA A 133 4.18 -14.51 -1.86
N ALA A 134 3.45 -14.45 -2.98
CA ALA A 134 2.95 -15.64 -3.65
C ALA A 134 4.10 -16.57 -4.12
N TRP A 135 5.16 -15.98 -4.68
CA TRP A 135 6.36 -16.73 -5.05
C TRP A 135 7.05 -17.38 -3.83
N GLY A 136 7.19 -16.63 -2.73
CA GLY A 136 7.72 -17.15 -1.47
C GLY A 136 6.89 -18.31 -0.90
N PHE A 137 5.57 -18.26 -1.05
CA PHE A 137 4.68 -19.35 -0.68
C PHE A 137 4.91 -20.61 -1.52
N CYS A 138 5.02 -20.48 -2.84
CA CYS A 138 5.28 -21.60 -3.76
C CYS A 138 6.62 -22.31 -3.48
N ILE A 139 7.68 -21.57 -3.11
CA ILE A 139 8.99 -22.16 -2.75
C ILE A 139 8.93 -22.95 -1.43
N CYS A 140 7.92 -22.71 -0.59
CA CYS A 140 7.75 -23.40 0.69
C CYS A 140 6.85 -24.64 0.60
N VAL A 141 6.40 -25.04 -0.59
CA VAL A 141 5.64 -26.28 -0.80
C VAL A 141 6.58 -27.49 -0.65
N PRO A 142 6.27 -28.47 0.23
CA PRO A 142 7.08 -29.69 0.34
C PRO A 142 7.03 -30.47 -0.99
N SER A 143 8.16 -31.02 -1.41
CA SER A 143 8.24 -31.84 -2.62
C SER A 143 7.33 -33.06 -2.46
N SER A 144 6.52 -33.37 -3.47
CA SER A 144 5.56 -34.49 -3.50
C SER A 144 6.20 -35.88 -3.48
N LYS A 145 7.47 -35.99 -3.07
CA LYS A 145 8.24 -37.23 -2.96
C LYS A 145 8.30 -37.78 -1.53
N GLU A 146 7.63 -37.15 -0.57
CA GLU A 146 7.56 -37.59 0.84
C GLU A 146 6.11 -37.82 1.32
N THR A 147 5.29 -38.46 0.48
CA THR A 147 4.01 -39.07 0.84
C THR A 147 3.90 -40.41 0.15
#